data_AF-A0A4R2IRN2-F1
#
_entry.id   AF-A0A4R2IRN2-F1
#
_cell.length_a   1.000
_cell.length_b   1.000
_cell.length_c   1.000
_cell.angle_alpha   90.00
_cell.angle_beta   90.00
_cell.angle_gamma   90.00
#
_symmetry.space_group_name_H-M   'P 1'
#
loop_
_entity.id
_entity.type
_entity.pdbx_description
1 polymer ?
#
loop_
_entity_poly.entity_id
_entity_poly.type
_entity_poly.pdbx_seq_one_letter_code
_entity_poly.pdbx_strand_id
1 'polypeptide(L)'
;MTTEHLNPDTWAVANRALVRKALAEFIHERILEPVATGNGYQLSGGTSQYTFTAKLYPLNHWEVDAASIERFVDGQAAPVDALDFITEFHQQLGIGAEMLPVYLEEISSTLASASYKLSKPDLTASDLVAADFQTIEAAMTEGHPCFVANNGRLGFGATDYRAFAPETGKPCG
;
A
#
# COMPACT_ATOMS: atom_id res chain seq x y z
N MET A 1 -4.54 23.45 -11.16
CA MET A 1 -3.77 22.22 -10.94
C MET A 1 -3.03 22.38 -9.63
N THR A 2 -3.41 21.66 -8.57
CA THR A 2 -2.73 21.73 -7.27
C THR A 2 -2.29 20.32 -6.86
N THR A 3 -1.00 20.06 -7.02
CA THR A 3 -0.25 18.87 -6.56
C THR A 3 0.01 18.89 -5.05
N GLU A 4 -0.76 19.66 -4.27
CA GLU A 4 -0.54 19.92 -2.84
C GLU A 4 -0.62 18.67 -1.95
N HIS A 5 -1.30 17.62 -2.40
CA HIS A 5 -1.44 16.36 -1.65
C HIS A 5 -0.28 15.37 -1.89
N LEU A 6 0.62 15.66 -2.84
CA LEU A 6 1.82 14.87 -3.11
C LEU A 6 3.00 15.46 -2.33
N ASN A 7 2.88 15.46 -1.00
CA ASN A 7 4.00 15.79 -0.12
C ASN A 7 4.96 14.57 -0.05
N PRO A 8 6.28 14.75 -0.21
CA PRO A 8 7.27 13.68 -0.03
C PRO A 8 7.08 12.86 1.25
N ASP A 9 6.71 13.51 2.36
CA ASP A 9 6.52 12.83 3.66
C ASP A 9 5.30 11.91 3.64
N THR A 10 4.15 12.40 3.14
CA THR A 10 2.93 11.58 3.04
C THR A 10 3.09 10.47 2.01
N TRP A 11 3.85 10.73 0.94
CA TRP A 11 4.17 9.74 -0.08
C TRP A 11 5.05 8.61 0.48
N ALA A 12 6.08 8.94 1.26
CA ALA A 12 6.93 7.96 1.91
C ALA A 12 6.15 7.08 2.90
N VAL A 13 5.23 7.67 3.67
CA VAL A 13 4.32 6.94 4.57
C VAL A 13 3.40 6.01 3.77
N ALA A 14 2.79 6.49 2.70
CA ALA A 14 1.90 5.69 1.85
C ALA A 14 2.64 4.50 1.21
N ASN A 15 3.85 4.71 0.68
CA ASN A 15 4.67 3.65 0.11
C ASN A 15 5.02 2.58 1.13
N ARG A 16 5.51 3.00 2.30
CA ARG A 16 5.85 2.08 3.38
C ARG A 16 4.66 1.27 3.87
N ALA A 17 3.48 1.90 3.99
CA ALA A 17 2.25 1.21 4.36
C ALA A 17 1.81 0.18 3.31
N LEU A 18 1.97 0.50 2.02
CA LEU A 18 1.63 -0.39 0.92
C LEU A 18 2.63 -1.56 0.82
N VAL A 19 3.93 -1.31 0.94
CA VAL A 19 4.95 -2.37 0.97
C VAL A 19 4.76 -3.28 2.18
N ARG A 20 4.42 -2.73 3.37
CA ARG A 20 4.03 -3.54 4.54
C ARG A 20 2.88 -4.48 4.21
N LYS A 21 1.82 -3.99 3.57
CA LYS A 21 0.68 -4.82 3.16
C LYS A 21 1.10 -5.89 2.14
N ALA A 22 1.87 -5.50 1.13
CA ALA A 22 2.37 -6.41 0.10
C ALA A 22 3.21 -7.55 0.70
N LEU A 23 4.14 -7.23 1.61
CA LEU A 23 4.91 -8.23 2.35
C LEU A 23 3.98 -9.17 3.12
N ALA A 24 3.09 -8.64 3.95
CA ALA A 24 2.19 -9.46 4.77
C ALA A 24 1.33 -10.43 3.92
N GLU A 25 0.70 -9.94 2.86
CA GLU A 25 -0.23 -10.72 2.04
C GLU A 25 0.51 -11.69 1.11
N PHE A 26 1.57 -11.26 0.41
CA PHE A 26 2.29 -12.16 -0.51
C PHE A 26 3.08 -13.26 0.23
N ILE A 27 3.50 -13.01 1.47
CA ILE A 27 4.09 -14.04 2.33
C ILE A 27 2.99 -14.99 2.86
N HIS A 28 1.82 -14.45 3.22
CA HIS A 28 0.67 -15.26 3.60
C HIS A 28 0.27 -16.24 2.49
N GLU A 29 0.22 -15.77 1.24
CA GLU A 29 -0.07 -16.55 0.03
C GLU A 29 1.08 -17.46 -0.42
N ARG A 30 2.23 -17.42 0.27
CA ARG A 30 3.46 -18.16 -0.06
C ARG A 30 4.03 -17.85 -1.45
N ILE A 31 3.75 -16.66 -1.95
CA ILE A 31 4.36 -16.13 -3.17
C ILE A 31 5.79 -15.66 -2.86
N LEU A 32 5.96 -15.02 -1.70
CA LEU A 32 7.25 -14.56 -1.19
C LEU A 32 7.65 -15.37 0.03
N GLU A 33 8.90 -15.81 0.08
CA GLU A 33 9.42 -16.64 1.16
C GLU A 33 10.62 -15.93 1.82
N PRO A 34 10.39 -15.14 2.90
CA PRO A 34 11.47 -14.46 3.58
C PRO A 34 12.29 -15.45 4.42
N VAL A 35 13.59 -15.17 4.52
CA VAL A 35 14.52 -15.92 5.36
C VAL A 35 14.55 -15.27 6.75
N ALA A 36 14.37 -16.07 7.80
CA ALA A 36 14.54 -15.61 9.17
C ALA A 36 16.01 -15.25 9.44
N THR A 37 16.23 -14.08 10.02
CA THR A 37 17.53 -13.62 10.52
C THR A 37 17.46 -13.57 12.05
N GLY A 38 18.61 -13.45 12.72
CA GLY A 38 18.64 -13.40 14.19
C GLY A 38 17.78 -12.29 14.81
N ASN A 39 17.48 -11.22 14.05
CA ASN A 39 16.76 -10.04 14.52
C ASN A 39 15.49 -9.72 13.69
N GLY A 40 15.04 -10.62 12.81
CA GLY A 40 13.87 -10.36 11.96
C GLY A 40 13.81 -11.26 10.73
N TYR A 41 13.44 -10.69 9.60
CA TYR A 41 13.25 -11.37 8.33
C TYR A 41 13.93 -10.60 7.21
N GLN A 42 14.37 -11.33 6.20
CA GLN A 42 14.99 -10.80 5.01
C GLN A 42 14.34 -11.40 3.76
N LEU A 43 14.02 -10.56 2.79
CA LEU A 43 13.54 -10.96 1.47
C LEU A 43 14.48 -10.41 0.41
N SER A 44 14.94 -11.25 -0.52
CA SER A 44 15.83 -10.84 -1.61
C SER A 44 15.10 -10.92 -2.95
N GLY A 45 15.21 -9.86 -3.76
CA GLY A 45 14.64 -9.74 -5.10
C GLY A 45 15.65 -9.13 -6.06
N GLY A 46 16.28 -9.95 -6.89
CA GLY A 46 17.33 -9.49 -7.81
C GLY A 46 18.53 -8.88 -7.06
N THR A 47 18.82 -7.61 -7.31
CA THR A 47 19.85 -6.81 -6.63
C THR A 47 19.36 -6.13 -5.34
N SER A 48 18.06 -6.25 -5.05
CA SER A 48 17.41 -5.60 -3.93
C SER A 48 17.19 -6.57 -2.77
N GLN A 49 17.29 -6.03 -1.56
CA GLN A 49 17.08 -6.74 -0.31
C GLN A 49 16.19 -5.91 0.61
N TYR A 50 15.17 -6.55 1.17
CA TYR A 50 14.29 -5.97 2.16
C TYR A 50 14.50 -6.65 3.50
N THR A 51 14.61 -5.88 4.57
CA THR A 51 14.66 -6.39 5.94
C THR A 51 13.53 -5.80 6.74
N PHE A 52 12.91 -6.61 7.60
CA PHE A 52 11.79 -6.18 8.42
C PHE A 52 11.61 -7.11 9.62
N THR A 53 10.86 -6.64 10.61
CA THR A 53 10.40 -7.45 11.74
C THR A 53 8.91 -7.76 11.59
N ALA A 54 8.49 -8.94 12.03
CA ALA A 54 7.10 -9.35 11.96
C ALA A 54 6.75 -10.26 13.13
N LYS A 55 5.49 -10.22 13.56
CA LYS A 55 4.90 -11.20 14.47
C LYS A 55 4.05 -12.17 13.66
N LEU A 56 4.23 -13.46 13.91
CA LEU A 56 3.45 -14.51 13.26
C LEU A 56 2.31 -14.95 14.17
N TYR A 57 1.11 -15.01 13.61
CA TYR A 57 -0.11 -15.48 14.26
C TYR A 57 -0.63 -16.77 13.60
N PRO A 58 -1.62 -17.45 14.21
CA PRO A 58 -2.30 -18.57 13.57
C PRO A 58 -2.82 -18.24 12.16
N LEU A 59 -3.03 -19.27 11.35
CA LEU A 59 -3.42 -19.14 9.93
C LEU A 59 -2.36 -18.48 9.03
N ASN A 60 -1.07 -18.55 9.39
CA ASN A 60 0.01 -17.93 8.63
C ASN A 60 -0.21 -16.41 8.45
N HIS A 61 -0.77 -15.73 9.46
CA HIS A 61 -0.95 -14.29 9.41
C HIS A 61 0.33 -13.57 9.86
N TRP A 62 0.82 -12.67 9.01
CA TRP A 62 2.04 -11.90 9.22
C TRP A 62 1.72 -10.45 9.58
N GLU A 63 1.95 -10.09 10.84
CA GLU A 63 1.90 -8.69 11.27
C GLU A 63 3.29 -8.08 11.11
N VAL A 64 3.54 -7.48 9.94
CA VAL A 64 4.80 -6.79 9.63
C VAL A 64 4.80 -5.38 10.24
N ASP A 65 5.86 -5.02 10.96
CA ASP A 65 6.05 -3.65 11.46
C ASP A 65 6.56 -2.75 10.34
N ALA A 66 5.72 -1.82 9.88
CA ALA A 66 6.04 -0.86 8.83
C ALA A 66 7.29 -0.02 9.13
N ALA A 67 7.50 0.39 10.38
CA ALA A 67 8.64 1.23 10.76
C ALA A 67 9.97 0.48 10.63
N SER A 68 9.93 -0.85 10.75
CA SER A 68 11.11 -1.72 10.65
C SER A 68 11.55 -2.06 9.23
N ILE A 69 10.78 -1.67 8.19
CA ILE A 69 11.08 -2.01 6.81
C ILE A 69 12.27 -1.19 6.30
N GLU A 70 13.33 -1.86 5.89
CA GLU A 70 14.48 -1.24 5.23
C GLU A 70 14.71 -1.89 3.87
N ARG A 71 15.10 -1.10 2.88
CA ARG A 71 15.43 -1.55 1.53
C ARG A 71 16.89 -1.24 1.25
N PHE A 72 17.58 -2.20 0.64
CA PHE A 72 18.94 -2.06 0.17
C PHE A 72 18.99 -2.46 -1.30
N VAL A 73 19.68 -1.69 -2.13
CA VAL A 73 19.93 -1.98 -3.55
C VAL A 73 21.44 -2.01 -3.75
N ASP A 74 21.99 -3.12 -4.24
CA ASP A 74 23.43 -3.32 -4.37
C ASP A 74 24.20 -3.05 -3.05
N GLY A 75 23.56 -3.39 -1.92
CA GLY A 75 24.11 -3.21 -0.58
C GLY A 75 24.05 -1.77 -0.05
N GLN A 76 23.46 -0.82 -0.77
CA GLN A 76 23.27 0.57 -0.32
C GLN A 76 21.83 0.80 0.13
N ALA A 77 21.65 1.53 1.24
CA ALA A 77 20.33 1.89 1.72
C ALA A 77 19.57 2.73 0.69
N ALA A 78 18.34 2.34 0.39
CA ALA A 78 17.47 2.96 -0.60
C ALA A 78 16.09 3.26 0.01
N PRO A 79 15.36 4.26 -0.51
CA PRO A 79 14.00 4.52 -0.07
C PRO A 79 13.08 3.34 -0.39
N VAL A 80 12.15 3.06 0.53
CA VAL A 80 11.09 2.06 0.32
C VAL A 80 10.08 2.64 -0.65
N ASP A 81 9.96 2.00 -1.82
CA ASP A 81 9.06 2.41 -2.89
C ASP A 81 8.26 1.19 -3.35
N ALA A 82 6.93 1.33 -3.43
CA ALA A 82 6.04 0.22 -3.76
C ALA A 82 6.06 -0.14 -5.25
N LEU A 83 6.33 0.81 -6.15
CA LEU A 83 6.47 0.55 -7.58
C LEU A 83 7.75 -0.24 -7.84
N ASP A 84 8.85 0.16 -7.18
CA ASP A 84 10.10 -0.59 -7.23
C ASP A 84 9.92 -1.99 -6.66
N PHE A 85 9.26 -2.14 -5.50
CA PHE A 85 8.98 -3.44 -4.91
C PHE A 85 8.28 -4.39 -5.89
N ILE A 86 7.19 -3.94 -6.52
CA ILE A 86 6.48 -4.76 -7.51
C ILE A 86 7.36 -5.07 -8.72
N THR A 87 8.16 -4.10 -9.17
CA THR A 87 9.08 -4.29 -10.31
C THR A 87 10.16 -5.31 -10.00
N GLU A 88 10.71 -5.30 -8.79
CA GLU A 88 11.76 -6.22 -8.32
C GLU A 88 11.23 -7.65 -8.16
N PHE A 89 9.97 -7.79 -7.75
CA PHE A 89 9.35 -9.09 -7.47
C PHE A 89 8.39 -9.59 -8.57
N HIS A 90 8.25 -8.88 -9.69
CA HIS A 90 7.21 -9.16 -10.70
C HIS A 90 7.22 -10.62 -11.20
N GLN A 91 8.40 -11.23 -11.33
CA GLN A 91 8.55 -12.63 -11.76
C GLN A 91 8.01 -13.60 -10.72
N GLN A 92 8.29 -13.36 -9.43
CA GLN A 92 7.79 -14.19 -8.33
C GLN A 92 6.28 -14.01 -8.16
N LEU A 93 5.78 -12.78 -8.36
CA LEU A 93 4.35 -12.45 -8.35
C LEU A 93 3.58 -13.05 -9.55
N GLY A 94 4.27 -13.64 -10.53
CA GLY A 94 3.65 -14.19 -11.75
C GLY A 94 3.10 -13.11 -12.69
N ILE A 95 3.58 -11.87 -12.58
CA ILE A 95 3.16 -10.74 -13.41
C ILE A 95 4.02 -10.72 -14.69
N GLY A 96 3.38 -11.02 -15.82
CA GLY A 96 3.99 -10.94 -17.15
C GLY A 96 4.49 -9.52 -17.47
N ALA A 97 5.58 -9.42 -18.23
CA ALA A 97 6.21 -8.14 -18.55
C ALA A 97 5.27 -7.18 -19.30
N GLU A 98 4.33 -7.73 -20.06
CA GLU A 98 3.28 -7.02 -20.78
C GLU A 98 2.19 -6.44 -19.86
N MET A 99 1.95 -7.05 -18.69
CA MET A 99 0.96 -6.60 -17.71
C MET A 99 1.56 -5.72 -16.62
N LEU A 100 2.88 -5.75 -16.45
CA LEU A 100 3.58 -4.97 -15.43
C LEU A 100 3.24 -3.47 -15.47
N PRO A 101 3.23 -2.78 -16.63
CA PRO A 101 2.87 -1.35 -16.67
C PRO A 101 1.46 -1.06 -16.15
N VAL A 102 0.49 -1.91 -16.51
CA VAL A 102 -0.91 -1.76 -16.07
C VAL A 102 -1.02 -1.93 -14.56
N TYR A 103 -0.32 -2.92 -14.01
CA TYR A 103 -0.31 -3.15 -12.57
C TYR A 103 0.37 -2.00 -11.80
N LEU A 104 1.47 -1.45 -12.34
CA LEU A 104 2.13 -0.28 -11.75
C LEU A 104 1.24 0.98 -11.78
N GLU A 105 0.40 1.14 -12.80
CA GLU A 105 -0.62 2.21 -12.82
C GLU A 105 -1.67 2.03 -11.70
N GLU A 106 -2.14 0.81 -11.46
CA GLU A 106 -3.08 0.52 -10.36
C GLU A 106 -2.47 0.79 -8.98
N ILE A 107 -1.20 0.42 -8.79
CA ILE A 107 -0.45 0.72 -7.56
C ILE A 107 -0.27 2.23 -7.39
N SER A 108 0.09 2.94 -8.45
CA SER A 108 0.23 4.40 -8.42
C SER A 108 -1.08 5.10 -8.05
N SER A 109 -2.21 4.64 -8.60
CA SER A 109 -3.55 5.14 -8.26
C SER A 109 -3.89 4.88 -6.79
N THR A 110 -3.54 3.69 -6.28
CA THR A 110 -3.73 3.33 -4.87
C THR A 110 -2.91 4.22 -3.93
N LEU A 111 -1.65 4.50 -4.26
CA LEU A 111 -0.79 5.41 -3.51
C LEU A 111 -1.28 6.85 -3.53
N ALA A 112 -1.79 7.33 -4.67
CA ALA A 112 -2.36 8.66 -4.79
C ALA A 112 -3.62 8.81 -3.91
N SER A 113 -4.50 7.81 -3.92
CA SER A 113 -5.68 7.76 -3.05
C SER A 113 -5.30 7.71 -1.57
N ALA A 114 -4.29 6.91 -1.20
CA ALA A 114 -3.77 6.84 0.17
C ALA A 114 -3.19 8.18 0.64
N SER A 115 -2.37 8.82 -0.20
CA SER A 115 -1.78 10.13 0.10
C SER A 115 -2.85 11.20 0.26
N TYR A 116 -3.90 11.17 -0.58
CA TYR A 116 -5.04 12.06 -0.44
C TYR A 116 -5.80 11.84 0.88
N LYS A 117 -6.02 10.59 1.29
CA LYS A 117 -6.62 10.28 2.60
C LYS A 117 -5.77 10.78 3.77
N LEU A 118 -4.45 10.59 3.72
CA LEU A 118 -3.51 11.08 4.73
C LEU A 118 -3.43 12.61 4.80
N SER A 119 -3.79 13.32 3.71
CA SER A 119 -3.85 14.79 3.70
C SER A 119 -5.14 15.37 4.29
N LYS A 120 -6.14 14.53 4.60
CA LYS A 120 -7.37 14.96 5.30
C LYS A 120 -7.15 14.90 6.82
N PRO A 121 -7.92 15.66 7.61
CA PRO A 121 -7.88 15.54 9.07
C PRO A 121 -8.18 14.10 9.50
N ASP A 122 -7.30 13.50 10.30
CA ASP A 122 -7.51 12.19 10.88
C ASP A 122 -8.73 12.22 11.80
N LEU A 123 -9.77 11.46 11.46
CA LEU A 123 -10.80 11.09 12.42
C LEU A 123 -10.27 9.91 13.22
N THR A 124 -10.11 10.08 14.53
CA THR A 124 -9.64 8.99 15.38
C THR A 124 -10.72 7.92 15.52
N ALA A 125 -10.32 6.70 15.89
CA ALA A 125 -11.29 5.64 16.21
C ALA A 125 -12.30 6.07 17.29
N SER A 126 -11.93 7.01 18.18
CA SER A 126 -12.84 7.58 19.19
C SER A 126 -13.84 8.57 18.59
N ASP A 127 -13.42 9.36 17.59
CA ASP A 127 -14.32 10.28 16.87
C ASP A 127 -15.37 9.54 16.04
N LEU A 128 -15.02 8.35 15.52
CA LEU A 128 -15.93 7.50 14.75
C LEU A 128 -17.02 6.82 15.59
N VAL A 129 -16.83 6.68 16.91
CA VAL A 129 -17.84 6.09 17.80
C VAL A 129 -19.11 6.96 17.87
N ALA A 130 -18.98 8.27 17.70
CA ALA A 130 -20.08 9.23 17.77
C ALA A 130 -20.51 9.76 16.39
N ALA A 131 -19.90 9.27 15.31
CA ALA A 131 -20.13 9.75 13.95
C ALA A 131 -21.43 9.19 13.36
N ASP A 132 -22.05 9.96 12.46
CA ASP A 132 -23.21 9.47 11.71
C ASP A 132 -22.81 8.42 10.65
N PHE A 133 -23.79 7.69 10.14
CA PHE A 133 -23.58 6.56 9.23
C PHE A 133 -22.77 6.94 7.97
N GLN A 134 -23.04 8.11 7.38
CA GLN A 134 -22.36 8.59 6.18
C GLN A 134 -20.91 9.01 6.48
N THR A 135 -20.64 9.53 7.68
CA THR A 135 -19.28 9.88 8.13
C THR A 135 -18.44 8.62 8.39
N ILE A 136 -19.04 7.55 8.93
CA ILE A 136 -18.36 6.26 9.13
C ILE A 136 -18.01 5.62 7.77
N GLU A 137 -18.94 5.63 6.83
CA GLU A 137 -18.76 5.06 5.49
C GLU A 137 -17.66 5.80 4.70
N ALA A 138 -17.60 7.13 4.81
CA ALA A 138 -16.58 7.95 4.16
C ALA A 138 -15.19 7.90 4.84
N ALA A 139 -15.11 7.51 6.11
CA ALA A 139 -13.88 7.43 6.88
C ALA A 139 -13.14 6.09 6.78
N MET A 140 -13.68 5.12 6.04
CA MET A 140 -13.01 3.83 5.80
C MET A 140 -11.72 4.04 4.99
N THR A 141 -10.57 3.84 5.63
CA THR A 141 -9.25 4.06 5.02
C THR A 141 -8.66 2.81 4.37
N GLU A 142 -9.06 1.61 4.79
CA GLU A 142 -8.37 0.35 4.45
C GLU A 142 -8.88 -0.35 3.18
N GLY A 143 -10.18 -0.20 2.84
CA GLY A 143 -10.80 -1.01 1.78
C GLY A 143 -10.77 -2.51 2.09
N HIS A 144 -10.75 -3.39 1.08
CA HIS A 144 -10.72 -4.85 1.31
C HIS A 144 -9.41 -5.28 2.01
N PRO A 145 -9.48 -6.06 3.12
CA PRO A 145 -8.31 -6.38 3.94
C PRO A 145 -7.24 -7.19 3.18
N CYS A 146 -7.63 -8.12 2.31
CA CYS A 146 -6.69 -9.03 1.64
C CYS A 146 -6.08 -8.52 0.32
N PHE A 147 -6.69 -7.57 -0.41
CA PHE A 147 -6.19 -7.20 -1.75
C PHE A 147 -5.11 -6.10 -1.66
N VAL A 148 -3.93 -6.36 -2.21
CA VAL A 148 -2.81 -5.41 -2.27
C VAL A 148 -3.10 -4.27 -3.28
N ALA A 149 -3.73 -4.58 -4.42
CA ALA A 149 -4.24 -3.61 -5.39
C ALA A 149 -5.77 -3.46 -5.24
N ASN A 150 -6.23 -2.80 -4.17
CA ASN A 150 -7.68 -2.73 -3.87
C ASN A 150 -8.36 -1.42 -4.33
N ASN A 151 -7.64 -0.53 -5.02
CA ASN A 151 -8.17 0.73 -5.57
C ASN A 151 -7.70 1.00 -7.01
N GLY A 152 -7.47 -0.05 -7.81
CA GLY A 152 -7.22 0.05 -9.23
C GLY A 152 -8.48 0.50 -9.98
N ARG A 153 -8.79 1.81 -9.96
CA ARG A 153 -9.89 2.39 -10.74
C ARG A 153 -9.42 2.67 -12.17
N LEU A 154 -9.06 1.62 -12.91
CA LEU A 154 -8.76 1.73 -14.34
C LEU A 154 -9.98 2.29 -15.08
N GLY A 155 -9.81 3.46 -15.70
CA GLY A 155 -10.84 4.15 -16.50
C GLY A 155 -11.39 5.46 -15.91
N PHE A 156 -10.95 5.88 -14.72
CA PHE A 156 -11.38 7.15 -14.10
C PHE A 156 -10.33 8.25 -14.31
N GLY A 157 -10.65 9.28 -15.11
CA GLY A 157 -9.86 10.51 -15.14
C GLY A 157 -9.91 11.22 -13.78
N ALA A 158 -8.97 12.12 -13.50
CA ALA A 158 -8.92 12.90 -12.25
C ALA A 158 -10.22 13.69 -11.93
N THR A 159 -11.06 13.93 -12.96
CA THR A 159 -12.39 14.53 -12.85
C THR A 159 -13.47 13.55 -12.41
N ASP A 160 -13.41 12.28 -12.82
CA ASP A 160 -14.44 11.29 -12.51
C ASP A 160 -14.29 10.77 -11.07
N TYR A 161 -13.05 10.75 -10.55
CA TYR A 161 -12.76 10.36 -9.16
C TYR A 161 -13.49 11.27 -8.15
N ARG A 162 -13.69 12.55 -8.49
CA ARG A 162 -14.41 13.52 -7.65
C ARG A 162 -15.94 13.48 -7.79
N ALA A 163 -16.48 12.70 -8.71
CA ALA A 163 -17.91 12.62 -8.99
C ALA A 163 -18.55 11.33 -8.48
N PHE A 164 -17.81 10.21 -8.43
CA PHE A 164 -18.40 8.89 -8.15
C PHE A 164 -17.65 8.03 -7.13
N ALA A 165 -16.56 8.54 -6.52
CA ALA A 165 -15.89 7.81 -5.46
C ALA A 165 -16.69 7.94 -4.14
N PRO A 166 -17.10 6.84 -3.48
CA PRO A 166 -17.87 6.89 -2.24
C PRO A 166 -17.15 7.68 -1.13
N GLU A 167 -15.82 7.72 -1.13
CA GLU A 167 -15.00 8.55 -0.23
C GLU A 167 -15.10 10.08 -0.43
N THR A 168 -15.91 10.55 -1.39
CA THR A 168 -16.11 11.98 -1.70
C THR A 168 -17.45 12.54 -1.24
N GLY A 169 -18.39 11.72 -0.77
CA GLY A 169 -19.62 12.16 -0.10
C GLY A 169 -20.49 13.16 -0.87
N LYS A 170 -20.48 13.15 -2.21
CA LYS A 170 -21.31 14.06 -3.01
C LYS A 170 -22.69 13.47 -3.31
N PRO A 171 -23.78 14.25 -3.21
CA PRO A 171 -25.09 13.81 -3.68
C PRO A 171 -25.10 13.77 -5.21
N CYS A 172 -25.59 12.67 -5.77
CA CYS A 172 -25.97 12.57 -7.17
C CYS A 172 -27.31 13.30 -7.35
N GLY A 173 -27.29 14.41 -8.09
CA GLY A 173 -28.49 15.07 -8.61
C GLY A 173 -28.94 14.45 -9.92
#